data_AF-A0AAW7VKB9-F1
#
_entry.id   AF-A0AAW7VKB9-F1
#
_cell.length_a   1.000
_cell.length_b   1.000
_cell.length_c   1.000
_cell.angle_alpha   90.00
_cell.angle_beta   90.00
_cell.angle_gamma   90.00
#
_symmetry.space_group_name_H-M   'P 1'
#
loop_
_entity.id
_entity.type
_entity.pdbx_description
1 polymer ?
#
loop_
_entity_poly.entity_id
_entity_poly.type
_entity_poly.pdbx_seq_one_letter_code
_entity_poly.pdbx_strand_id
1 'polypeptide(L)' 'MTTSKGKWDGLRDASFRGVPFFLVDTEGTGGRRAIPRAYPRRETAWTDDNGAVPGQQQINAKLLGSNFQAD' A
#
# COMPACT_ATOMS: atom_id res chain seq x y z
N MET A 1 -7.80 -27.22 -22.07
CA MET A 1 -8.23 -27.38 -20.66
C MET A 1 -8.02 -26.05 -19.98
N THR A 2 -9.10 -25.34 -19.65
CA THR A 2 -9.04 -24.05 -18.98
C THR A 2 -9.32 -24.30 -17.51
N THR A 3 -8.28 -24.41 -16.68
CA THR A 3 -8.43 -24.59 -15.25
C THR A 3 -9.06 -23.32 -14.68
N SER A 4 -10.27 -23.42 -14.12
CA SER A 4 -10.89 -22.30 -13.41
C SER A 4 -10.05 -21.97 -12.19
N LYS A 5 -9.53 -20.74 -12.10
CA LYS A 5 -8.87 -20.28 -10.87
C LYS A 5 -9.86 -20.29 -9.72
N GLY A 6 -9.49 -20.94 -8.62
CA GLY A 6 -10.19 -20.85 -7.36
C GLY A 6 -10.10 -19.45 -6.77
N LYS A 7 -11.08 -19.08 -5.93
CA LYS A 7 -11.17 -17.78 -5.24
C LYS A 7 -9.90 -17.39 -4.47
N TRP A 8 -9.08 -18.37 -4.12
CA TRP A 8 -7.90 -18.21 -3.26
C TRP A 8 -6.56 -18.29 -4.02
N ASP A 9 -6.55 -18.70 -5.29
CA ASP A 9 -5.32 -18.97 -6.06
C ASP A 9 -4.47 -17.72 -6.38
N GLY A 10 -5.02 -16.52 -6.16
CA GLY A 10 -4.34 -15.25 -6.40
C GLY A 10 -3.67 -14.65 -5.16
N LEU A 11 -3.89 -15.21 -3.97
CA LEU A 11 -3.38 -14.65 -2.73
C LEU A 11 -1.91 -15.01 -2.53
N ARG A 12 -1.15 -14.11 -1.89
CA ARG A 12 0.27 -14.31 -1.58
C ARG A 12 0.47 -14.53 -0.09
N ASP A 13 1.38 -15.42 0.27
CA ASP A 13 1.80 -15.57 1.67
C ASP A 13 2.55 -14.33 2.17
N ALA A 14 2.24 -13.92 3.39
CA ALA A 14 2.89 -12.81 4.08
C ALA A 14 2.90 -13.04 5.60
N SER A 15 3.71 -12.24 6.31
CA SER A 15 3.70 -12.24 7.78
C SER A 15 4.00 -10.87 8.35
N PHE A 16 3.46 -10.59 9.54
CA PHE A 16 3.78 -9.40 10.31
C PHE A 16 4.03 -9.78 11.77
N ARG A 17 5.23 -9.44 12.29
CA ARG A 17 5.68 -9.82 13.64
C ARG A 17 5.49 -11.32 13.94
N GLY A 18 5.75 -12.17 12.95
CA GLY A 18 5.65 -13.63 13.07
C GLY A 18 4.23 -14.21 12.90
N VAL A 19 3.20 -13.38 12.68
CA VAL A 19 1.83 -13.86 12.42
C VAL A 19 1.64 -14.03 10.91
N PRO A 20 1.40 -15.26 10.40
CA PRO A 20 1.20 -15.50 8.97
C PRO A 20 -0.22 -15.12 8.52
N PHE A 21 -0.33 -14.60 7.30
CA PHE A 21 -1.59 -14.26 6.65
C PHE A 21 -1.47 -14.28 5.12
N PHE A 22 -2.61 -14.27 4.44
CA PHE A 22 -2.70 -14.10 2.99
C PHE A 22 -2.92 -12.63 2.63
N LEU A 23 -2.01 -12.07 1.84
CA LEU A 23 -2.05 -10.69 1.38
C LEU A 23 -3.14 -10.50 0.33
N VAL A 24 -4.01 -9.50 0.55
CA VAL A 24 -5.00 -9.05 -0.44
C VAL A 24 -4.43 -7.89 -1.23
N ASP A 25 -4.02 -6.83 -0.53
CA ASP A 25 -3.39 -5.65 -1.11
C ASP A 25 -2.54 -4.91 -0.07
N THR A 26 -1.84 -3.88 -0.53
CA THR A 26 -1.14 -2.94 0.33
C THR A 26 -1.30 -1.56 -0.26
N GLU A 27 -1.69 -0.61 0.57
CA GLU A 27 -1.81 0.79 0.19
C GLU A 27 -0.95 1.64 1.11
N GLY A 28 -0.52 2.79 0.63
CA GLY A 28 0.23 3.70 1.47
C GLY A 28 0.49 5.04 0.80
N THR A 29 0.70 6.04 1.65
CA THR A 29 1.06 7.39 1.26
C THR A 29 2.49 7.69 1.70
N GLY A 30 3.20 8.46 0.88
CA GLY A 30 4.58 8.86 1.10
C GLY A 30 5.03 9.88 0.07
N GLY A 31 6.30 10.25 0.08
CA GLY A 31 6.87 11.23 -0.86
C GLY A 31 7.33 12.50 -0.16
N ARG A 32 7.38 13.62 -0.89
CA ARG A 32 7.88 14.91 -0.41
C ARG A 32 6.79 15.98 -0.35
N ARG A 33 6.88 16.87 0.63
CA ARG A 33 5.95 17.98 0.83
C ARG A 33 6.42 19.20 0.06
N ALA A 34 6.06 19.26 -1.22
CA ALA A 34 6.25 20.44 -2.06
C ALA A 34 5.13 21.46 -1.79
N ILE A 35 5.47 22.67 -1.34
CA ILE A 35 4.49 23.76 -1.15
C ILE A 35 4.80 24.89 -2.13
N PRO A 36 3.89 25.19 -3.09
CA PRO A 36 4.04 26.33 -3.97
C PRO A 36 3.80 27.63 -3.21
N ARG A 37 4.74 28.56 -3.28
CA ARG A 37 4.67 29.89 -2.67
C ARG A 37 4.72 30.97 -3.76
N ALA A 38 3.87 31.97 -3.61
CA ALA A 38 3.96 33.22 -4.36
C ALA A 38 4.65 34.28 -3.50
N TYR A 39 5.62 34.98 -4.08
CA TYR A 39 6.35 36.07 -3.41
C TYR A 39 6.14 37.38 -4.15
N PRO A 40 6.00 38.51 -3.44
CA PRO A 40 5.90 39.82 -4.08
C PRO A 40 7.11 40.08 -4.99
N ARG A 41 6.86 40.62 -6.20
CA ARG A 41 7.87 40.93 -7.23
C ARG A 41 8.57 39.71 -7.87
N ARG A 42 7.97 38.53 -7.79
CA ARG A 42 8.46 37.34 -8.49
C ARG A 42 7.35 36.75 -9.36
N GLU A 43 7.59 36.65 -10.66
CA GLU A 43 6.61 36.11 -11.60
C GLU A 43 6.54 34.57 -11.59
N THR A 44 7.60 33.91 -11.15
CA THR A 44 7.66 32.45 -11.06
C THR A 44 7.38 31.97 -9.64
N ALA A 45 6.41 31.07 -9.49
CA ALA A 45 6.14 30.38 -8.24
C ALA A 45 7.37 29.58 -7.78
N TRP A 46 7.71 29.68 -6.50
CA TRP A 46 8.82 28.94 -5.90
C TRP A 46 8.27 27.78 -5.07
N THR A 47 8.82 26.58 -5.25
CA THR A 47 8.38 25.40 -4.52
C THR A 47 9.37 25.13 -3.39
N ASP A 48 8.92 25.26 -2.15
CA ASP A 48 9.70 24.86 -0.98
C ASP A 48 9.46 23.37 -0.68
N ASP A 49 10.55 22.60 -0.52
CA ASP A 49 10.51 21.21 -0.04
C ASP A 49 10.53 21.20 1.49
N ASN A 50 9.39 20.88 2.09
CA ASN A 50 9.26 20.73 3.54
C ASN A 50 9.64 19.32 4.02
N GLY A 51 10.37 18.54 3.23
CA GLY A 51 10.82 17.21 3.59
C GLY A 51 9.74 16.15 3.41
N ALA A 52 9.92 15.01 4.06
CA ALA A 52 9.07 13.84 3.84
C ALA A 52 7.61 14.07 4.25
N VAL A 53 6.68 13.58 3.43
CA VAL A 53 5.29 13.35 3.85
C VAL A 53 5.33 12.26 4.92
N PRO A 54 4.66 12.44 6.07
CA PRO A 54 4.51 11.37 7.05
C PRO A 54 3.93 10.13 6.36
N GLY A 55 4.71 9.05 6.36
CA GLY A 55 4.31 7.82 5.69
C GLY A 55 3.16 7.15 6.43
N GLN A 56 2.14 6.70 5.69
CA GLN A 56 1.11 5.82 6.21
C GLN A 56 1.07 4.58 5.33
N GLN A 57 0.96 3.40 5.95
CA GLN A 57 0.79 2.14 5.23
C GLN A 57 -0.38 1.37 5.84
N GLN A 58 -1.19 0.79 4.97
CA GLN A 58 -2.29 -0.09 5.31
C GLN A 58 -2.11 -1.42 4.57
N ILE A 59 -2.23 -2.52 5.31
CA ILE A 59 -2.15 -3.88 4.77
C ILE A 59 -3.53 -4.51 4.97
N ASN A 60 -4.19 -4.91 3.88
CA ASN A 60 -5.41 -5.69 3.96
C ASN A 60 -5.07 -7.17 3.75
N ALA A 61 -5.57 -8.01 4.66
CA ALA A 61 -5.15 -9.40 4.78
C ALA A 61 -6.32 -10.33 5.12
N LYS A 62 -6.14 -11.62 4.85
CA LYS A 62 -7.04 -12.69 5.28
C LYS A 62 -6.29 -13.74 6.07
N LEU A 63 -6.90 -14.17 7.18
CA LEU A 63 -6.49 -15.36 7.91
C LEU A 63 -7.36 -16.51 7.43
N LEU A 64 -6.74 -17.56 6.89
CA LEU A 64 -7.43 -18.77 6.46
C LEU A 64 -7.03 -19.91 7.40
N GLY A 65 -8.01 -20.69 7.85
CA GLY A 65 -7.76 -21.89 8.66
C GLY A 65 -7.12 -22.99 7.83
N SER A 66 -6.52 -23.99 8.49
CA SER A 66 -5.82 -25.11 7.85
C SER A 66 -6.64 -25.90 6.83
N ASN A 67 -7.97 -25.81 6.89
CA ASN A 67 -8.89 -26.54 6.01
C ASN A 67 -9.60 -25.62 4.98
N PHE A 68 -9.05 -24.44 4.66
CA PHE A 68 -9.75 -23.47 3.80
C PHE A 68 -9.96 -23.91 2.34
N GLN A 69 -9.22 -24.94 1.90
CA GLN A 69 -9.32 -25.60 0.60
C GLN A 69 -9.95 -27.01 0.68
N ALA A 70 -10.38 -27.44 1.87
CA ALA A 70 -11.13 -28.68 1.99
C ALA A 70 -12.58 -28.42 1.58
N ASP A 71 -12.90 -28.79 0.35
CA ASP A 71 -14.29 -28.97 -0.11
C ASP A 71 -14.96 -30.15 0.62
#